data_AF-A0A4Q4ZW58-F1
#
_entry.id   AF-A0A4Q4ZW58-F1
#
_cell.length_a   1.000
_cell.length_b   1.000
_cell.length_c   1.000
_cell.angle_alpha   90.00
_cell.angle_beta   90.00
_cell.angle_gamma   90.00
#
_symmetry.space_group_name_H-M   'P 1'
#
loop_
_entity.id
_entity.type
_entity.pdbx_description
1 polymer ?
#
loop_
_entity_poly.entity_id
_entity_poly.type
_entity_poly.pdbx_seq_one_letter_code
_entity_poly.pdbx_strand_id
1 'polypeptide(L)'
;MPVELRKRKAPAPPPAPAPKKQSKTSKVATKVKEAVTGKTAESDKTNGSSKPAKPVVGDTITFEGFGGEVETNDGTKTTLKALIEESKSGVVLFTYPKASTPGCTNQACLFRDSYEPLTAGGLAIYGLSTDSPKANTTFKQKQNLPYTLLCDPSATLIEAIGLKKTPKGTIRGVFAVDKAGKVLIAEPGGPAATVDAVKKLVAEFDGEAKKEELVAEEAKPTNGEASEEKKDEEKEAEQPEDPEKTAE
;
A
#
# COMPACT_ATOMS: atom_id res chain seq x y z
N MET A 1 -43.29 -62.38 7.84
CA MET A 1 -43.41 -61.04 7.24
C MET A 1 -42.02 -60.59 6.79
N PRO A 2 -41.61 -60.80 5.53
CA PRO A 2 -40.29 -60.41 5.04
C PRO A 2 -40.21 -58.88 4.84
N VAL A 3 -39.05 -58.30 5.19
CA VAL A 3 -38.77 -56.86 5.14
C VAL A 3 -38.48 -56.44 3.69
N GLU A 4 -39.37 -55.67 3.08
CA GLU A 4 -39.20 -55.13 1.73
C GLU A 4 -38.09 -54.06 1.68
N LEU A 5 -37.01 -54.38 0.98
CA LEU A 5 -35.93 -53.46 0.59
C LEU A 5 -36.45 -52.42 -0.40
N ARG A 6 -36.68 -51.18 0.08
CA ARG A 6 -36.95 -50.01 -0.78
C ARG A 6 -35.76 -49.73 -1.71
N LYS A 7 -35.93 -50.03 -3.01
CA LYS A 7 -35.04 -49.60 -4.09
C LYS A 7 -35.00 -48.08 -4.16
N ARG A 8 -33.83 -47.48 -3.90
CA ARG A 8 -33.56 -46.06 -4.19
C ARG A 8 -33.38 -45.87 -5.70
N LYS A 9 -33.99 -44.80 -6.23
CA LYS A 9 -33.89 -44.39 -7.64
C LYS A 9 -32.53 -43.72 -7.88
N ALA A 10 -31.77 -44.20 -8.87
CA ALA A 10 -30.49 -43.63 -9.25
C ALA A 10 -30.66 -42.28 -9.99
N PRO A 11 -29.78 -41.29 -9.79
CA PRO A 11 -29.78 -40.04 -10.55
C PRO A 11 -29.24 -40.26 -11.98
N ALA A 12 -29.82 -39.54 -12.95
CA ALA A 12 -29.49 -39.65 -14.38
C ALA A 12 -28.05 -39.17 -14.71
N PRO A 13 -27.36 -39.79 -15.68
CA PRO A 13 -26.03 -39.37 -16.11
C PRO A 13 -26.07 -38.11 -17.02
N PRO A 14 -25.03 -37.24 -16.99
CA PRO A 14 -24.94 -36.06 -17.83
C PRO A 14 -24.61 -36.39 -19.31
N PRO A 15 -25.06 -35.57 -20.29
CA PRO A 15 -24.84 -35.83 -21.71
C PRO A 15 -23.39 -35.56 -22.15
N ALA A 16 -22.88 -36.47 -23.00
CA ALA A 16 -21.52 -36.48 -23.53
C ALA A 16 -21.26 -35.41 -24.63
N PRO A 17 -19.99 -34.99 -24.83
CA PRO A 17 -19.60 -33.97 -25.82
C PRO A 17 -19.45 -34.53 -27.24
N ALA A 18 -19.92 -33.78 -28.24
CA ALA A 18 -19.82 -34.14 -29.67
C ALA A 18 -18.44 -33.76 -30.29
N PRO A 19 -17.93 -34.52 -31.28
CA PRO A 19 -16.52 -34.50 -31.70
C PRO A 19 -16.19 -33.55 -32.87
N LYS A 20 -14.90 -33.18 -32.96
CA LYS A 20 -14.25 -32.46 -34.07
C LYS A 20 -14.13 -33.32 -35.33
N LYS A 21 -14.23 -32.69 -36.52
CA LYS A 21 -13.60 -33.19 -37.76
C LYS A 21 -13.08 -32.02 -38.63
N GLN A 22 -11.82 -32.11 -39.03
CA GLN A 22 -11.10 -31.20 -39.93
C GLN A 22 -11.47 -31.45 -41.41
N SER A 23 -11.46 -30.40 -42.26
CA SER A 23 -10.48 -30.24 -43.37
C SER A 23 -10.91 -29.25 -44.47
N LYS A 24 -10.03 -28.26 -44.73
CA LYS A 24 -9.61 -27.62 -46.01
C LYS A 24 -10.64 -27.20 -47.08
N THR A 25 -10.65 -25.92 -47.47
CA THR A 25 -10.07 -25.36 -48.74
C THR A 25 -10.59 -23.93 -49.03
N SER A 26 -9.76 -23.14 -49.75
CA SER A 26 -10.13 -22.02 -50.66
C SER A 26 -10.35 -20.59 -50.11
N LYS A 27 -9.24 -19.83 -50.05
CA LYS A 27 -8.95 -18.54 -50.74
C LYS A 27 -10.15 -17.73 -51.30
N VAL A 28 -10.26 -16.44 -50.92
CA VAL A 28 -10.42 -15.25 -51.80
C VAL A 28 -10.41 -13.95 -50.96
N ALA A 29 -9.62 -12.97 -51.42
CA ALA A 29 -9.52 -11.59 -50.94
C ALA A 29 -10.80 -10.79 -51.28
N THR A 30 -11.15 -9.68 -50.62
CA THR A 30 -10.88 -8.27 -51.08
C THR A 30 -11.67 -7.37 -50.11
N LYS A 31 -11.04 -6.60 -49.22
CA LYS A 31 -10.70 -5.16 -49.31
C LYS A 31 -11.91 -4.22 -49.58
N VAL A 32 -12.26 -3.41 -48.57
CA VAL A 32 -12.60 -1.99 -48.75
C VAL A 32 -11.81 -1.20 -47.71
N LYS A 33 -11.03 -0.24 -48.22
CA LYS A 33 -10.27 0.81 -47.53
C LYS A 33 -10.88 2.13 -48.01
N GLU A 34 -11.09 3.07 -47.10
CA GLU A 34 -10.91 4.52 -47.27
C GLU A 34 -10.71 5.08 -45.85
N ALA A 35 -9.53 5.55 -45.42
CA ALA A 35 -8.76 6.74 -45.83
C ALA A 35 -9.52 8.03 -45.50
N VAL A 36 -9.02 8.93 -44.65
CA VAL A 36 -8.01 9.98 -44.96
C VAL A 36 -7.42 10.49 -43.63
N THR A 37 -6.14 10.27 -43.31
CA THR A 37 -4.94 11.11 -43.58
C THR A 37 -5.00 12.58 -43.14
N GLY A 38 -4.16 12.88 -42.15
CA GLY A 38 -3.53 14.19 -41.93
C GLY A 38 -2.17 13.99 -41.25
N LYS A 39 -1.09 14.15 -42.03
CA LYS A 39 0.35 14.18 -41.65
C LYS A 39 0.74 15.68 -41.73
N THR A 40 1.50 16.30 -40.82
CA THR A 40 2.97 16.27 -40.69
C THR A 40 3.31 17.26 -39.56
N ALA A 41 3.90 16.82 -38.44
CA ALA A 41 5.27 17.13 -37.98
C ALA A 41 5.76 18.57 -38.22
N GLU A 42 6.09 19.31 -37.15
CA GLU A 42 7.49 19.57 -36.74
C GLU A 42 7.60 20.16 -35.31
N SER A 43 8.51 19.57 -34.53
CA SER A 43 9.32 20.04 -33.39
C SER A 43 8.79 21.09 -32.40
N ASP A 44 8.62 20.68 -31.15
CA ASP A 44 9.46 21.23 -30.08
C ASP A 44 10.07 20.08 -29.27
N LYS A 45 11.41 20.08 -29.21
CA LYS A 45 12.23 19.13 -28.48
C LYS A 45 12.25 19.55 -27.02
N THR A 46 11.77 18.70 -26.12
CA THR A 46 12.50 18.43 -24.87
C THR A 46 12.41 16.95 -24.52
N ASN A 47 13.59 16.41 -24.25
CA ASN A 47 13.94 15.01 -24.03
C ASN A 47 13.18 14.36 -22.87
N GLY A 48 12.94 13.06 -22.98
CA GLY A 48 12.98 12.19 -21.80
C GLY A 48 11.88 11.14 -21.64
N SER A 49 11.51 10.40 -22.70
CA SER A 49 10.87 9.09 -22.52
C SER A 49 11.83 8.11 -21.86
N SER A 50 11.95 8.19 -20.54
CA SER A 50 12.71 7.26 -19.71
C SER A 50 11.78 6.12 -19.33
N LYS A 51 11.94 4.99 -20.01
CA LYS A 51 11.58 3.66 -19.50
C LYS A 51 11.96 3.59 -18.01
N PRO A 52 11.07 3.17 -17.07
CA PRO A 52 11.41 3.22 -15.66
C PRO A 52 12.58 2.25 -15.41
N ALA A 53 13.76 2.81 -15.18
CA ALA A 53 14.84 2.08 -14.53
C ALA A 53 14.32 1.73 -13.13
N LYS A 54 14.49 0.48 -12.72
CA LYS A 54 14.08 0.06 -11.37
C LYS A 54 14.68 1.04 -10.35
N PRO A 55 13.90 1.54 -9.38
CA PRO A 55 14.43 2.45 -8.38
C PRO A 55 15.57 1.76 -7.62
N VAL A 56 16.71 2.43 -7.51
CA VAL A 56 17.84 1.98 -6.69
C VAL A 56 17.67 2.57 -5.29
N VAL A 57 18.04 1.81 -4.26
CA VAL A 57 18.04 2.30 -2.88
C VAL A 57 18.97 3.50 -2.78
N GLY A 58 18.47 4.62 -2.25
CA GLY A 58 19.18 5.89 -2.14
C GLY A 58 18.88 6.91 -3.25
N ASP A 59 18.21 6.51 -4.34
CA ASP A 59 17.79 7.47 -5.37
C ASP A 59 16.61 8.32 -4.88
N THR A 60 16.60 9.60 -5.26
CA THR A 60 15.45 10.50 -5.05
C THR A 60 14.53 10.43 -6.26
N ILE A 61 13.28 10.04 -6.06
CA ILE A 61 12.27 9.94 -7.11
C ILE A 61 11.55 11.28 -7.27
N THR A 62 11.43 11.75 -8.51
CA THR A 62 10.54 12.89 -8.83
C THR A 62 9.09 12.45 -8.77
N PHE A 63 8.32 13.03 -7.85
CA PHE A 63 6.94 12.60 -7.57
C PHE A 63 5.92 12.90 -8.68
N GLU A 64 6.24 13.80 -9.60
CA GLU A 64 5.33 14.20 -10.67
C GLU A 64 5.21 13.08 -11.71
N GLY A 65 4.05 12.42 -11.72
CA GLY A 65 3.74 11.35 -12.68
C GLY A 65 4.35 9.98 -12.36
N PHE A 66 5.05 9.83 -11.22
CA PHE A 66 5.62 8.54 -10.84
C PHE A 66 4.51 7.53 -10.48
N GLY A 67 4.43 6.45 -11.25
CA GLY A 67 3.48 5.37 -11.02
C GLY A 67 2.02 5.66 -11.39
N GLY A 68 1.71 6.86 -11.89
CA GLY A 68 0.37 7.25 -12.33
C GLY A 68 -0.66 7.34 -11.20
N GLU A 69 -1.94 7.30 -11.57
CA GLU A 69 -3.06 7.27 -10.62
C GLU A 69 -3.34 5.85 -10.14
N VAL A 70 -3.53 5.69 -8.83
CA VAL A 70 -3.99 4.46 -8.18
C VAL A 70 -5.26 4.73 -7.40
N GLU A 71 -6.06 3.70 -7.15
CA GLU A 71 -7.29 3.82 -6.37
C GLU A 71 -7.12 3.15 -5.01
N THR A 72 -7.71 3.70 -3.95
CA THR A 72 -7.79 2.99 -2.66
C THR A 72 -8.90 1.93 -2.70
N ASN A 73 -8.89 1.01 -1.74
CA ASN A 73 -9.96 0.02 -1.60
C ASN A 73 -11.34 0.67 -1.40
N ASP A 74 -11.39 1.90 -0.89
CA ASP A 74 -12.59 2.69 -0.65
C ASP A 74 -13.10 3.44 -1.89
N GLY A 75 -12.33 3.41 -2.99
CA GLY A 75 -12.69 4.00 -4.27
C GLY A 75 -12.13 5.41 -4.52
N THR A 76 -11.36 5.94 -3.57
CA THR A 76 -10.72 7.25 -3.71
C THR A 76 -9.47 7.13 -4.59
N LYS A 77 -9.37 7.95 -5.63
CA LYS A 77 -8.15 8.07 -6.45
C LYS A 77 -7.06 8.82 -5.70
N THR A 78 -5.84 8.31 -5.77
CA THR A 78 -4.64 8.87 -5.14
C THR A 78 -3.43 8.73 -6.05
N THR A 79 -2.35 9.40 -5.70
CA THR A 79 -1.03 9.22 -6.32
C THR A 79 0.00 8.97 -5.22
N LEU A 80 1.19 8.44 -5.57
CA LEU A 80 2.27 8.27 -4.60
C LEU A 80 2.58 9.58 -3.86
N LYS A 81 2.57 10.72 -4.57
CA LYS A 81 2.78 12.05 -3.99
C LYS A 81 1.78 12.35 -2.87
N ALA A 82 0.49 12.17 -3.15
CA ALA A 82 -0.57 12.43 -2.17
C ALA A 82 -0.43 11.55 -0.92
N LEU A 83 -0.06 10.28 -1.10
CA LEU A 83 0.16 9.36 0.04
C LEU A 83 1.35 9.79 0.90
N ILE A 84 2.42 10.30 0.28
CA ILE A 84 3.59 10.82 1.00
C ILE A 84 3.25 12.11 1.75
N GLU A 85 2.49 13.01 1.12
CA GLU A 85 2.03 14.25 1.75
C GLU A 85 1.10 14.00 2.95
N GLU A 86 0.24 12.97 2.89
CA GLU A 86 -0.61 12.54 4.00
C GLU A 86 0.18 11.83 5.11
N SER A 87 1.31 11.21 4.77
CA SER A 87 2.17 10.52 5.72
C SER A 87 3.01 11.48 6.59
N LYS A 88 3.33 11.05 7.81
CA LYS A 88 4.12 11.88 8.73
C LYS A 88 5.61 11.86 8.37
N SER A 89 6.16 10.67 8.15
CA SER A 89 7.59 10.44 7.92
C SER A 89 7.92 9.79 6.57
N GLY A 90 6.98 9.05 6.00
CA GLY A 90 7.17 8.34 4.73
C GLY A 90 6.14 7.24 4.50
N VAL A 91 6.29 6.54 3.38
CA VAL A 91 5.33 5.54 2.90
C VAL A 91 6.04 4.21 2.65
N VAL A 92 5.44 3.13 3.15
CA VAL A 92 5.82 1.74 2.88
C VAL A 92 4.74 1.08 2.04
N LEU A 93 5.10 0.63 0.85
CA LEU A 93 4.27 -0.14 -0.06
C LEU A 93 4.75 -1.59 -0.09
N PHE A 94 3.92 -2.54 0.34
CA PHE A 94 4.18 -3.96 0.09
C PHE A 94 3.32 -4.46 -1.06
N THR A 95 3.92 -5.11 -2.04
CA THR A 95 3.20 -5.63 -3.21
C THR A 95 2.80 -7.08 -3.01
N TYR A 96 1.62 -7.45 -3.52
CA TYR A 96 1.18 -8.84 -3.54
C TYR A 96 0.51 -9.22 -4.87
N PRO A 97 0.72 -10.46 -5.36
CA PRO A 97 0.16 -10.90 -6.65
C PRO A 97 -1.37 -10.93 -6.73
N LYS A 98 -2.03 -11.35 -5.65
CA LYS A 98 -3.48 -11.54 -5.60
C LYS A 98 -4.03 -11.59 -4.19
N ALA A 99 -5.03 -10.77 -3.90
CA ALA A 99 -5.75 -10.71 -2.63
C ALA A 99 -6.39 -12.07 -2.27
N SER A 100 -6.57 -12.33 -0.97
CA SER A 100 -7.25 -13.55 -0.45
C SER A 100 -6.63 -14.89 -0.87
N THR A 101 -5.37 -14.91 -1.32
CA THR A 101 -4.63 -16.15 -1.57
C THR A 101 -3.74 -16.49 -0.35
N PRO A 102 -3.41 -17.77 -0.09
CA PRO A 102 -2.74 -18.17 1.15
C PRO A 102 -1.43 -17.40 1.43
N GLY A 103 -0.57 -17.27 0.42
CA GLY A 103 0.70 -16.55 0.58
C GLY A 103 0.54 -15.04 0.80
N CYS A 104 -0.43 -14.41 0.14
CA CYS A 104 -0.71 -12.97 0.31
C CYS A 104 -1.45 -12.67 1.60
N THR A 105 -2.33 -13.59 2.03
CA THR A 105 -3.00 -13.52 3.32
C THR A 105 -1.97 -13.59 4.43
N ASN A 106 -1.02 -14.54 4.36
CA ASN A 106 0.05 -14.62 5.34
C ASN A 106 0.88 -13.33 5.41
N GLN A 107 1.30 -12.79 4.26
CA GLN A 107 2.06 -11.54 4.22
C GLN A 107 1.28 -10.38 4.85
N ALA A 108 0.01 -10.20 4.46
CA ALA A 108 -0.82 -9.12 5.00
C ALA A 108 -1.06 -9.27 6.51
N CYS A 109 -1.32 -10.49 7.00
CA CYS A 109 -1.45 -10.74 8.43
C CYS A 109 -0.15 -10.41 9.18
N LEU A 110 1.02 -10.77 8.64
CA LEU A 110 2.30 -10.42 9.28
C LEU A 110 2.53 -8.91 9.37
N PHE A 111 2.12 -8.14 8.34
CA PHE A 111 2.14 -6.67 8.38
C PHE A 111 1.14 -6.11 9.40
N ARG A 112 -0.07 -6.68 9.50
CA ARG A 112 -1.06 -6.31 10.52
C ARG A 112 -0.52 -6.55 11.92
N ASP A 113 0.02 -7.75 12.16
CA ASP A 113 0.50 -8.16 13.47
C ASP A 113 1.74 -7.36 13.91
N SER A 114 2.43 -6.73 12.95
CA SER A 114 3.56 -5.83 13.18
C SER A 114 3.20 -4.36 12.93
N TYR A 115 1.92 -4.00 12.84
CA TYR A 115 1.52 -2.67 12.36
C TYR A 115 2.01 -1.55 13.28
N GLU A 116 1.74 -1.65 14.58
CA GLU A 116 2.15 -0.64 15.57
C GLU A 116 3.67 -0.36 15.57
N PRO A 117 4.56 -1.37 15.69
CA PRO A 117 5.99 -1.08 15.68
C PRO A 117 6.48 -0.54 14.33
N LEU A 118 5.82 -0.88 13.22
CA LEU A 118 6.21 -0.40 11.90
C LEU A 118 5.73 1.05 11.63
N THR A 119 4.67 1.51 12.30
CA THR A 119 4.14 2.87 12.15
C THR A 119 4.54 3.82 13.28
N ALA A 120 5.21 3.32 14.33
CA ALA A 120 5.67 4.10 15.47
C ALA A 120 6.52 5.33 15.07
N GLY A 121 7.42 5.16 14.10
CA GLY A 121 8.24 6.25 13.53
C GLY A 121 7.51 7.18 12.57
N GLY A 122 6.18 7.09 12.43
CA GLY A 122 5.37 7.93 11.54
C GLY A 122 5.31 7.47 10.08
N LEU A 123 5.75 6.23 9.80
CA LEU A 123 5.61 5.61 8.47
C LEU A 123 4.17 5.14 8.24
N ALA A 124 3.64 5.39 7.05
CA ALA A 124 2.34 4.90 6.62
C ALA A 124 2.50 3.63 5.77
N ILE A 125 1.77 2.56 6.13
CA ILE A 125 1.83 1.27 5.43
C ILE A 125 0.64 1.15 4.49
N TYR A 126 0.88 0.71 3.26
CA TYR A 126 -0.15 0.36 2.29
C TYR A 126 0.18 -0.95 1.59
N GLY A 127 -0.85 -1.75 1.31
CA GLY A 127 -0.72 -2.92 0.45
C GLY A 127 -1.04 -2.55 -1.00
N LEU A 128 -0.27 -3.02 -1.98
CA LEU A 128 -0.44 -2.68 -3.39
C LEU A 128 -0.64 -3.93 -4.27
N SER A 129 -1.67 -3.92 -5.11
CA SER A 129 -1.97 -5.02 -6.05
C SER A 129 -2.74 -4.54 -7.28
N THR A 130 -2.87 -5.42 -8.27
CA THR A 130 -3.72 -5.17 -9.46
C THR A 130 -5.18 -5.58 -9.24
N ASP A 131 -5.57 -5.90 -8.00
CA ASP A 131 -6.93 -6.31 -7.67
C ASP A 131 -7.88 -5.09 -7.63
N SER A 132 -9.17 -5.34 -7.84
CA SER A 132 -10.18 -4.27 -7.82
C SER A 132 -10.47 -3.76 -6.39
N PRO A 133 -11.03 -2.54 -6.25
CA PRO A 133 -11.41 -1.99 -4.95
C PRO A 133 -12.30 -2.94 -4.14
N LYS A 134 -13.29 -3.56 -4.80
CA LYS A 134 -14.18 -4.55 -4.16
C LYS A 134 -13.44 -5.76 -3.61
N ALA A 135 -12.47 -6.29 -4.35
CA ALA A 135 -11.68 -7.44 -3.93
C ALA A 135 -10.78 -7.09 -2.73
N ASN A 136 -10.12 -5.94 -2.79
CA ASN A 136 -9.27 -5.44 -1.70
C ASN A 136 -10.09 -5.09 -0.45
N THR A 137 -11.26 -4.45 -0.58
CA THR A 137 -12.14 -4.17 0.56
C THR A 137 -12.61 -5.46 1.24
N THR A 138 -13.00 -6.47 0.46
CA THR A 138 -13.36 -7.79 1.01
C THR A 138 -12.17 -8.42 1.75
N PHE A 139 -10.96 -8.29 1.20
CA PHE A 139 -9.75 -8.85 1.80
C PHE A 139 -9.37 -8.13 3.10
N LYS A 140 -9.40 -6.79 3.10
CA LYS A 140 -9.18 -5.95 4.28
C LYS A 140 -10.13 -6.31 5.40
N GLN A 141 -11.43 -6.44 5.12
CA GLN A 141 -12.44 -6.81 6.10
C GLN A 141 -12.24 -8.22 6.63
N LYS A 142 -12.02 -9.21 5.75
CA LYS A 142 -11.84 -10.61 6.17
C LYS A 142 -10.63 -10.84 7.07
N GLN A 143 -9.58 -10.06 6.88
CA GLN A 143 -8.33 -10.20 7.63
C GLN A 143 -8.14 -9.13 8.71
N ASN A 144 -9.12 -8.24 8.90
CA ASN A 144 -9.07 -7.10 9.82
C ASN A 144 -7.78 -6.29 9.66
N LEU A 145 -7.47 -5.89 8.42
CA LEU A 145 -6.24 -5.14 8.14
C LEU A 145 -6.40 -3.67 8.56
N PRO A 146 -5.48 -3.12 9.38
CA PRO A 146 -5.57 -1.77 9.95
C PRO A 146 -5.14 -0.68 8.95
N TYR A 147 -4.57 -1.06 7.82
CA TYR A 147 -4.06 -0.17 6.80
C TYR A 147 -4.92 -0.18 5.53
N THR A 148 -4.68 0.79 4.65
CA THR A 148 -5.37 0.94 3.37
C THR A 148 -4.72 0.06 2.30
N LEU A 149 -5.53 -0.47 1.39
CA LEU A 149 -5.05 -1.24 0.24
C LEU A 149 -5.23 -0.42 -1.04
N LEU A 150 -4.19 -0.38 -1.86
CA LEU A 150 -4.14 0.30 -3.15
C LEU A 150 -4.40 -0.70 -4.27
N CYS A 151 -5.22 -0.25 -5.20
CA CYS A 151 -5.67 -0.90 -6.42
C CYS A 151 -5.01 -0.20 -7.60
N ASP A 152 -4.09 -0.91 -8.25
CA ASP A 152 -3.39 -0.48 -9.45
C ASP A 152 -3.71 -1.44 -10.60
N PRO A 153 -4.93 -1.38 -11.18
CA PRO A 153 -5.36 -2.30 -12.23
C PRO A 153 -4.50 -2.20 -13.50
N SER A 154 -3.90 -1.03 -13.75
CA SER A 154 -3.00 -0.77 -14.88
C SER A 154 -1.57 -1.23 -14.61
N ALA A 155 -1.23 -1.59 -13.37
CA ALA A 155 0.10 -1.92 -12.90
C ALA A 155 1.14 -0.83 -13.20
N THR A 156 0.73 0.45 -13.21
CA THR A 156 1.61 1.58 -13.53
C THR A 156 2.56 1.89 -12.38
N LEU A 157 2.07 1.89 -11.14
CA LEU A 157 2.89 2.08 -9.94
C LEU A 157 3.74 0.85 -9.68
N ILE A 158 3.16 -0.34 -9.84
CA ILE A 158 3.87 -1.61 -9.69
C ILE A 158 5.03 -1.74 -10.69
N GLU A 159 4.85 -1.24 -11.92
CA GLU A 159 5.90 -1.17 -12.92
C GLU A 159 6.97 -0.14 -12.57
N ALA A 160 6.56 1.06 -12.15
CA ALA A 160 7.47 2.14 -11.77
C ALA A 160 8.39 1.75 -10.63
N ILE A 161 7.89 1.00 -9.64
CA ILE A 161 8.71 0.48 -8.52
C ILE A 161 9.50 -0.79 -8.87
N GLY A 162 9.40 -1.29 -10.11
CA GLY A 162 10.19 -2.44 -10.57
C GLY A 162 9.71 -3.82 -10.09
N LEU A 163 8.50 -3.90 -9.52
CA LEU A 163 7.90 -5.13 -8.97
C LEU A 163 6.85 -5.75 -9.91
N LYS A 164 6.87 -5.39 -11.20
CA LYS A 164 6.03 -6.03 -12.21
C LYS A 164 6.67 -7.31 -12.73
N LYS A 165 5.86 -8.35 -12.89
CA LYS A 165 6.26 -9.64 -13.48
C LYS A 165 6.01 -9.60 -14.99
N THR A 166 7.04 -9.84 -15.80
CA THR A 166 6.93 -10.00 -17.26
C THR A 166 6.54 -11.45 -17.60
N PRO A 167 5.57 -11.72 -18.50
CA PRO A 167 4.77 -10.78 -19.28
C PRO A 167 3.51 -10.23 -18.57
N LYS A 168 3.07 -10.82 -17.45
CA LYS A 168 1.95 -10.30 -16.66
C LYS A 168 2.05 -10.72 -15.19
N GLY A 169 1.63 -9.82 -14.30
CA GLY A 169 1.45 -10.05 -12.87
C GLY A 169 2.31 -9.14 -12.00
N THR A 170 2.23 -9.36 -10.70
CA THR A 170 2.95 -8.60 -9.68
C THR A 170 3.90 -9.52 -8.95
N ILE A 171 5.14 -9.06 -8.74
CA ILE A 171 6.14 -9.71 -7.90
C ILE A 171 5.84 -9.28 -6.47
N ARG A 172 5.85 -10.24 -5.54
CA ARG A 172 5.76 -9.94 -4.11
C ARG A 172 7.04 -9.23 -3.67
N GLY A 173 6.92 -8.11 -2.99
CA GLY A 173 8.06 -7.32 -2.56
C GLY A 173 7.65 -6.19 -1.64
N VAL A 174 8.63 -5.34 -1.37
CA VAL A 174 8.43 -4.14 -0.57
C VAL A 174 9.19 -2.97 -1.18
N PHE A 175 8.60 -1.80 -1.05
CA PHE A 175 9.13 -0.53 -1.48
C PHE A 175 8.85 0.48 -0.37
N ALA A 176 9.84 1.24 0.07
CA ALA A 176 9.62 2.34 1.01
C ALA A 176 10.33 3.60 0.54
N VAL A 177 9.71 4.73 0.82
CA VAL A 177 10.15 6.07 0.43
C VAL A 177 9.91 7.03 1.60
N ASP A 178 10.86 7.93 1.83
CA ASP A 178 10.73 8.97 2.85
C ASP A 178 9.91 10.17 2.33
N LYS A 179 9.70 11.17 3.20
CA LYS A 179 9.00 12.41 2.85
C LYS A 179 9.72 13.26 1.80
N ALA A 180 11.04 13.09 1.66
CA ALA A 180 11.87 13.79 0.68
C ALA A 180 11.89 13.09 -0.70
N GLY A 181 11.38 11.86 -0.79
CA GLY A 181 11.33 11.07 -2.02
C GLY A 181 12.52 10.14 -2.21
N LYS A 182 13.36 9.99 -1.19
CA LYS A 182 14.47 9.05 -1.18
C LYS A 182 13.95 7.63 -0.98
N VAL A 183 14.33 6.74 -1.88
CA VAL A 183 14.01 5.31 -1.79
C VAL A 183 14.83 4.70 -0.68
N LEU A 184 14.15 4.15 0.32
CA LEU A 184 14.76 3.51 1.48
C LEU A 184 14.95 2.00 1.24
N ILE A 185 13.98 1.35 0.60
CA ILE A 185 14.07 -0.06 0.22
C ILE A 185 13.25 -0.31 -1.05
N ALA A 186 13.70 -1.23 -1.90
CA ALA A 186 12.98 -1.65 -3.11
C ALA A 186 13.39 -3.07 -3.50
N GLU A 187 12.82 -4.08 -2.83
CA GLU A 187 13.27 -5.46 -2.99
C GLU A 187 12.10 -6.47 -3.12
N PRO A 188 12.18 -7.44 -4.05
CA PRO A 188 11.26 -8.55 -4.08
C PRO A 188 11.54 -9.52 -2.93
N GLY A 189 10.50 -10.16 -2.38
CA GLY A 189 10.65 -11.03 -1.22
C GLY A 189 9.45 -11.94 -0.96
N GLY A 190 9.68 -12.95 -0.12
CA GLY A 190 8.63 -13.81 0.42
C GLY A 190 7.81 -13.12 1.52
N PRO A 191 6.71 -13.74 2.00
CA PRO A 191 5.82 -13.13 3.00
C PRO A 191 6.51 -12.62 4.27
N ALA A 192 7.34 -13.45 4.90
CA ALA A 192 8.07 -13.07 6.11
C ALA A 192 9.22 -12.10 5.78
N ALA A 193 10.02 -12.43 4.77
CA ALA A 193 11.16 -11.63 4.35
C ALA A 193 10.82 -10.16 4.08
N THR A 194 9.66 -9.87 3.48
CA THR A 194 9.23 -8.49 3.28
C THR A 194 8.95 -7.75 4.58
N VAL A 195 8.38 -8.40 5.60
CA VAL A 195 8.09 -7.77 6.88
C VAL A 195 9.38 -7.57 7.67
N ASP A 196 10.27 -8.57 7.68
CA ASP A 196 11.58 -8.47 8.32
C ASP A 196 12.43 -7.35 7.73
N ALA A 197 12.37 -7.15 6.41
CA ALA A 197 13.07 -6.07 5.73
C ALA A 197 12.56 -4.69 6.18
N VAL A 198 11.25 -4.50 6.30
CA VAL A 198 10.69 -3.23 6.80
C VAL A 198 10.99 -3.05 8.29
N LYS A 199 10.93 -4.10 9.11
CA LYS A 199 11.31 -4.01 10.53
C LYS A 199 12.74 -3.53 10.72
N LYS A 200 13.67 -4.05 9.92
CA LYS A 200 15.07 -3.58 9.92
C LYS A 200 15.17 -2.13 9.49
N LEU A 201 14.46 -1.76 8.42
CA LEU A 201 14.42 -0.37 7.96
C LEU A 201 13.87 0.58 9.04
N VAL A 202 12.78 0.22 9.71
CA VAL A 202 12.21 1.05 10.78
C VAL A 202 13.19 1.17 11.95
N ALA A 203 13.87 0.09 12.33
CA ALA A 203 14.89 0.15 13.39
C ALA A 203 16.06 1.08 13.03
N GLU A 204 16.48 1.13 11.77
CA GLU A 204 17.49 2.08 11.27
C GLU A 204 16.94 3.52 11.21
N PHE A 205 15.70 3.68 10.73
CA PHE A 205 15.02 4.97 10.57
C PHE A 205 14.74 5.64 11.93
N ASP A 206 14.29 4.89 12.93
CA ASP A 206 14.14 5.35 14.31
C ASP A 206 15.51 5.67 14.95
N GLY A 207 16.58 4.98 14.55
CA GLY A 207 17.94 5.27 15.00
C GLY A 207 18.48 6.61 14.46
N GLU A 208 18.17 6.96 13.22
CA GLU A 208 18.49 8.27 12.64
C GLU A 208 17.58 9.37 13.20
N ALA A 209 16.27 9.13 13.33
CA ALA A 209 15.34 10.10 13.90
C ALA A 209 15.69 10.46 15.36
N LYS A 210 16.06 9.47 16.18
CA LYS A 210 16.56 9.72 17.55
C LYS A 210 17.89 10.47 17.58
N LYS A 211 18.75 10.31 16.56
CA LYS A 211 19.98 11.11 16.43
C LYS A 211 19.66 12.56 16.09
N GLU A 212 18.73 12.81 15.18
CA GLU A 212 18.29 14.18 14.87
C GLU A 212 17.58 14.85 16.05
N GLU A 213 16.80 14.08 16.83
CA GLU A 213 16.12 14.59 18.03
C GLU A 213 17.10 14.89 19.19
N LEU A 214 18.12 14.06 19.42
CA LEU A 214 19.19 14.35 20.39
C LEU A 214 20.04 15.57 19.99
N VAL A 215 20.30 15.76 18.69
CA VAL A 215 21.03 16.95 18.19
C VAL A 215 20.18 18.22 18.29
N ALA A 216 18.85 18.10 18.19
CA ALA A 216 17.93 19.22 18.43
C ALA A 216 17.78 19.57 19.93
N GLU A 217 17.94 18.61 20.84
CA GLU A 217 17.89 18.86 22.29
C GLU A 217 19.17 19.53 22.84
N GLU A 218 20.36 19.24 22.28
CA GLU A 218 21.62 19.89 22.67
C GLU A 218 21.76 21.35 22.17
N ALA A 219 20.87 21.85 21.32
CA ALA A 219 20.91 23.22 20.77
C ALA A 219 20.11 24.25 21.59
N LYS A 220 19.80 23.97 22.86
CA LYS A 220 19.15 24.95 23.75
C LYS A 220 20.20 25.60 24.67
N PRO A 221 20.57 26.89 24.47
CA PRO A 221 21.52 27.53 25.36
C PRO A 221 20.86 27.68 26.74
N THR A 222 21.54 27.16 27.74
CA THR A 222 21.33 27.51 29.13
C THR A 222 21.72 28.98 29.29
N ASN A 223 20.79 29.85 29.63
CA ASN A 223 21.17 31.12 30.26
C ASN A 223 20.21 31.36 31.42
N GLY A 224 20.73 31.15 32.62
CA GLY A 224 20.15 31.72 33.82
C GLY A 224 20.62 33.17 33.95
N GLU A 225 19.72 34.05 34.39
CA GLU A 225 20.04 35.05 35.41
C GLU A 225 18.72 35.59 35.98
N ALA A 226 18.70 35.74 37.30
CA ALA A 226 17.62 36.26 38.10
C ALA A 226 17.51 37.80 38.00
N SER A 227 16.36 38.37 38.39
CA SER A 227 16.20 39.36 39.48
C SER A 227 14.91 40.19 39.34
N GLU A 228 14.10 40.18 40.42
CA GLU A 228 13.36 41.31 41.06
C GLU A 228 12.38 42.18 40.23
N GLU A 229 11.24 42.68 40.73
CA GLU A 229 10.53 42.72 42.02
C GLU A 229 9.11 43.23 41.66
N LYS A 230 8.02 42.80 42.33
CA LYS A 230 7.22 43.60 43.29
C LYS A 230 5.74 43.44 42.89
N LYS A 231 4.70 43.28 43.71
CA LYS A 231 4.45 43.02 45.14
C LYS A 231 2.92 42.93 45.23
N ASP A 232 2.47 42.46 46.38
CA ASP A 232 1.15 42.62 46.98
C ASP A 232 0.16 41.48 46.74
N GLU A 233 -0.54 40.93 47.73
CA GLU A 233 -0.43 40.77 49.20
C GLU A 233 -1.81 40.20 49.60
N GLU A 234 -1.84 39.30 50.59
CA GLU A 234 -3.03 38.84 51.32
C GLU A 234 -4.10 38.04 50.52
N LYS A 235 -4.74 36.98 51.01
CA LYS A 235 -4.98 36.42 52.35
C LYS A 235 -5.57 35.01 52.10
N GLU A 236 -5.12 33.94 52.73
CA GLU A 236 -5.77 33.29 53.89
C GLU A 236 -7.30 33.12 53.68
N ALA A 237 -7.95 31.97 53.87
CA ALA A 237 -7.65 30.78 54.64
C ALA A 237 -8.69 29.70 54.19
N GLU A 238 -8.32 28.43 54.10
CA GLU A 238 -8.73 27.40 55.08
C GLU A 238 -10.05 26.67 54.71
N GLN A 239 -9.87 25.41 54.27
CA GLN A 239 -10.84 24.30 54.41
C GLN A 239 -11.21 24.13 55.89
N PRO A 240 -12.35 23.52 56.35
CA PRO A 240 -12.70 22.15 55.93
C PRO A 240 -14.18 21.68 56.17
N GLU A 241 -14.46 20.40 55.82
CA GLU A 241 -15.52 19.46 56.28
C GLU A 241 -17.01 19.91 56.14
N ASP A 242 -18.04 19.10 55.90
CA ASP A 242 -18.36 17.74 56.33
C ASP A 242 -19.58 17.20 55.50
N PRO A 243 -19.90 15.89 55.53
CA PRO A 243 -20.95 15.23 54.74
C PRO A 243 -22.22 14.89 55.54
N GLU A 244 -23.44 15.16 55.04
CA GLU A 244 -24.65 14.38 55.40
C GLU A 244 -25.88 14.67 54.49
N LYS A 245 -26.36 13.62 53.81
CA LYS A 245 -27.73 13.01 53.93
C LYS A 245 -29.00 13.86 53.82
N THR A 246 -29.86 13.53 52.83
CA THR A 246 -31.33 13.27 52.93
C THR A 246 -31.83 12.87 51.52
N ALA A 247 -32.22 11.62 51.26
CA ALA A 247 -33.56 11.05 51.42
C ALA A 247 -34.67 11.88 50.72
N GLU A 248 -35.03 11.48 49.49
CA GLU A 248 -36.40 11.14 49.07
C GLU A 248 -36.36 10.35 47.74
#